data_AF-A0A522DEK1-F1
#
_entry.id   AF-A0A522DEK1-F1
#
_cell.length_a   1.000
_cell.length_b   1.000
_cell.length_c   1.000
_cell.angle_alpha   90.00
_cell.angle_beta   90.00
_cell.angle_gamma   90.00
#
_symmetry.space_group_name_H-M   'P 1'
#
loop_
_entity.id
_entity.type
_entity.pdbx_description
1 polymer ?
#
loop_
_entity_poly.entity_id
_entity_poly.type
_entity_poly.pdbx_seq_one_letter_code
_entity_poly.pdbx_strand_id
1 'polypeptide(L)' 'MTMTNPRKGQVEKTQLQRTPTIEWTAVQSGLWIGKSNGEFAGMIEARWGEGFVAMTRLAKNLGIFKTVNEAKASFTER' A
#
# COMPACT_ATOMS: atom_id res chain seq x y z
N MET A 1 -13.12 -13.49 -47.45
CA MET A 1 -11.71 -13.71 -47.06
C MET A 1 -11.29 -12.58 -46.14
N THR A 2 -10.78 -12.94 -44.97
CA THR A 2 -9.76 -12.23 -44.14
C THR A 2 -10.11 -10.81 -43.68
N MET A 3 -10.72 -10.66 -42.50
CA MET A 3 -10.09 -10.34 -41.19
C MET A 3 -9.40 -8.96 -41.11
N THR A 4 -10.02 -8.05 -40.35
CA THR A 4 -9.28 -6.96 -39.70
C THR A 4 -9.73 -6.89 -38.24
N ASN A 5 -8.89 -7.46 -37.38
CA ASN A 5 -8.99 -7.39 -35.92
C ASN A 5 -8.09 -6.25 -35.43
N PRO A 6 -8.61 -5.15 -34.85
CA PRO A 6 -7.81 -4.29 -34.01
C PRO A 6 -7.72 -4.87 -32.60
N ARG A 7 -6.47 -5.18 -32.22
CA ARG A 7 -6.01 -5.67 -30.93
C ARG A 7 -6.34 -4.72 -29.77
N LYS A 8 -6.61 -5.36 -28.63
CA LYS A 8 -6.14 -5.06 -27.26
C LYS A 8 -6.18 -3.62 -26.77
N GLY A 9 -6.78 -3.48 -25.60
CA GLY A 9 -6.42 -2.44 -24.64
C GLY A 9 -7.51 -1.40 -24.49
N GLN A 10 -8.77 -1.84 -24.41
CA GLN A 10 -9.77 -1.03 -23.76
C GLN A 10 -9.35 -0.95 -22.29
N VAL A 11 -8.68 0.16 -22.00
CA VAL A 11 -8.36 0.69 -20.68
C VAL A 11 -9.62 0.61 -19.82
N GLU A 12 -9.74 -0.46 -19.03
CA GLU A 12 -10.58 -0.47 -17.85
C GLU A 12 -10.01 0.59 -16.91
N LYS A 13 -10.47 1.83 -17.10
CA LYS A 13 -10.54 2.83 -16.07
C LYS A 13 -11.55 2.31 -15.05
N THR A 14 -11.17 1.27 -14.30
CA THR A 14 -11.89 0.87 -13.11
C THR A 14 -11.74 2.03 -12.17
N GLN A 15 -12.79 2.83 -12.13
CA GLN A 15 -13.04 3.88 -11.17
C GLN A 15 -13.20 3.16 -9.82
N LEU A 16 -12.10 2.61 -9.28
CA LEU A 16 -12.05 2.09 -7.93
C LEU A 16 -12.37 3.29 -7.05
N GLN A 17 -13.53 3.20 -6.40
CA GLN A 17 -13.93 4.04 -5.27
C GLN A 17 -12.67 4.34 -4.47
N ARG A 18 -12.30 5.62 -4.39
CA ARG A 18 -11.09 6.09 -3.73
C ARG A 18 -11.25 5.87 -2.22
N THR A 19 -11.16 4.63 -1.76
CA THR A 19 -10.58 4.34 -0.46
C THR A 19 -9.25 5.11 -0.46
N PRO A 20 -8.95 5.91 0.57
CA PRO A 20 -7.70 6.66 0.62
C PRO A 20 -6.55 5.69 0.36
N THR A 21 -6.03 5.72 -0.87
CA THR A 21 -5.07 4.72 -1.33
C THR A 21 -3.74 5.17 -0.78
N ILE A 22 -3.30 4.50 0.28
CA ILE A 22 -2.03 4.82 0.90
C ILE A 22 -0.93 4.32 -0.06
N GLU A 23 -0.19 5.27 -0.61
CA GLU A 23 0.98 5.03 -1.44
C GLU A 23 2.14 4.64 -0.53
N TRP A 24 2.51 3.36 -0.57
CA TRP A 24 3.62 2.82 0.21
C TRP A 24 4.92 2.88 -0.58
N THR A 25 5.85 3.70 -0.13
CA THR A 25 7.20 3.82 -0.70
C THR A 25 8.20 3.12 0.21
N ALA A 26 9.01 2.22 -0.33
CA ALA A 26 10.17 1.68 0.38
C ALA A 26 11.28 2.75 0.38
N VAL A 27 11.59 3.32 1.55
CA VAL A 27 12.61 4.38 1.66
C VAL A 27 14.00 3.79 1.90
N GLN A 28 14.07 2.64 2.57
CA GLN A 28 15.27 1.84 2.73
C GLN A 28 14.89 0.37 3.00
N SER A 29 15.90 -0.52 3.05
CA SER A 29 15.68 -1.91 3.40
C SER A 29 15.02 -2.01 4.78
N GLY A 30 13.87 -2.68 4.85
CA GLY A 30 13.11 -2.81 6.09
C GLY A 30 12.36 -1.56 6.53
N LEU A 31 12.21 -0.52 5.70
CA LEU A 31 11.39 0.65 6.05
C LEU A 31 10.52 1.11 4.89
N TRP A 32 9.21 1.16 5.14
CA TRP A 32 8.22 1.69 4.22
C TRP A 32 7.52 2.89 4.83
N ILE A 33 7.31 3.92 4.01
CA ILE A 33 6.54 5.10 4.38
C ILE A 33 5.27 5.11 3.53
N GLY A 34 4.13 5.14 4.22
CA GLY A 34 2.81 5.27 3.62
C GLY A 34 2.41 6.73 3.56
N LYS A 35 2.03 7.21 2.38
CA LYS A 35 1.45 8.54 2.18
C LYS A 35 0.03 8.44 1.68
N SER A 36 -0.89 9.21 2.24
CA SER A 36 -2.28 9.33 1.76
C SER A 36 -2.49 10.76 1.29
N ASN A 37 -2.89 10.95 0.02
CA ASN A 37 -3.06 12.27 -0.58
C ASN A 37 -1.84 13.21 -0.40
N GLY A 38 -0.63 12.66 -0.44
CA GLY A 38 0.61 13.42 -0.22
C GLY A 38 0.95 13.69 1.26
N GLU A 39 0.04 13.40 2.19
CA GLU A 39 0.30 13.48 3.63
C GLU A 39 0.89 12.18 4.15
N PHE A 40 1.77 12.26 5.16
CA PHE A 40 2.26 11.09 5.87
C PHE A 40 1.10 10.36 6.56
N ALA A 41 0.80 9.13 6.15
CA ALA A 41 -0.24 8.29 6.76
C ALA A 41 0.33 7.37 7.84
N GLY A 42 1.57 6.91 7.63
CA GLY A 42 2.27 6.06 8.57
C GLY A 42 3.56 5.47 8.02
N MET A 43 4.17 4.60 8.80
CA MET A 43 5.38 3.88 8.45
C MET A 43 5.28 2.41 8.85
N ILE A 44 6.01 1.57 8.15
CA ILE A 44 6.17 0.16 8.48
C ILE A 44 7.67 -0.10 8.60
N GLU A 45 8.11 -0.63 9.72
CA GLU A 45 9.51 -0.98 9.98
C GLU A 45 9.64 -2.50 10.14
N ALA A 46 10.56 -3.12 9.41
CA ALA A 46 10.95 -4.50 9.62
C ALA A 46 11.91 -4.57 10.81
N ARG A 47 11.46 -5.24 11.85
CA ARG A 47 12.29 -5.61 12.99
C ARG A 47 12.76 -7.04 12.85
N TRP A 48 14.07 -7.20 12.81
CA TRP A 48 14.72 -8.50 12.72
C TRP A 48 14.28 -9.39 13.89
N GLY A 49 13.63 -10.51 13.58
CA GLY A 49 13.13 -11.47 14.57
C GLY A 49 11.76 -11.17 15.17
N GLU A 50 11.20 -9.97 14.97
CA GLU A 50 9.87 -9.59 15.49
C GLU A 50 8.80 -9.51 14.40
N GLY A 51 9.16 -9.08 13.18
CA GLY A 51 8.23 -8.91 12.06
C GLY A 51 8.18 -7.48 11.53
N PHE A 52 7.01 -7.03 11.08
CA PHE A 52 6.78 -5.70 10.52
C PHE A 52 5.92 -4.86 11.46
N VAL A 53 6.53 -3.86 12.09
CA VAL A 53 5.86 -2.93 12.98
C VAL A 53 5.19 -1.84 12.15
N ALA A 54 3.88 -1.72 12.24
CA ALA A 54 3.13 -0.65 11.59
C ALA A 54 2.85 0.49 12.57
N MET A 55 3.25 1.71 12.24
CA MET A 55 2.97 2.92 13.00
C MET A 55 2.18 3.92 12.16
N THR A 56 1.14 4.49 12.74
CA THR A 56 0.40 5.62 12.13
C THR A 56 1.15 6.94 12.27
N ARG A 57 0.69 7.97 11.55
CA ARG A 57 1.12 9.36 11.72
C ARG A 57 1.20 9.82 13.18
N LEU A 58 0.28 9.38 14.03
CA LEU A 58 0.19 9.80 15.44
C LEU A 58 1.11 8.99 16.36
N ALA A 59 2.13 8.32 15.81
CA ALA A 59 2.97 7.37 16.54
C ALA A 59 2.20 6.23 17.24
N LYS A 60 0.92 6.04 16.90
CA LYS A 60 0.14 4.90 17.38
C LYS A 60 0.62 3.65 16.66
N ASN A 61 1.10 2.68 17.43
CA ASN A 61 1.43 1.36 16.95
C ASN A 61 0.12 0.61 16.61
N LEU A 62 0.00 0.17 15.35
CA LEU A 62 -1.11 -0.66 14.88
C LEU A 62 -0.89 -2.14 15.21
N GLY A 63 0.36 -2.52 15.46
CA GLY A 63 0.76 -3.88 15.80
C GLY A 63 2.01 -4.32 15.06
N ILE A 64 2.38 -5.56 15.33
CA ILE A 64 3.47 -6.27 14.65
C ILE A 64 2.84 -7.33 13.76
N PHE A 65 3.17 -7.28 12.49
CA PHE A 65 2.61 -8.16 11.46
C PHE A 65 3.68 -9.10 10.92
N LYS A 66 3.29 -10.27 10.40
CA LYS A 66 4.26 -11.23 9.85
C LYS A 66 4.73 -10.82 8.47
N THR A 67 3.93 -10.05 7.75
CA THR A 67 4.25 -9.58 6.40
C THR A 67 3.97 -8.10 6.21
N VAL A 68 4.68 -7.48 5.26
CA VAL A 68 4.44 -6.09 4.86
C VAL A 68 2.99 -5.90 4.36
N ASN A 69 2.42 -6.89 3.67
CA ASN A 69 1.05 -6.77 3.13
C ASN A 69 -0.01 -6.71 4.25
N GLU A 70 0.13 -7.53 5.29
CA GLU A 70 -0.73 -7.45 6.49
C GLU A 70 -0.58 -6.09 7.18
N ALA A 71 0.67 -5.62 7.33
CA ALA A 71 0.94 -4.30 7.89
C ALA A 71 0.28 -3.19 7.08
N LYS A 72 0.36 -3.20 5.75
CA LYS A 72 -0.29 -2.23 4.87
C LYS A 72 -1.82 -2.29 4.97
N ALA A 73 -2.39 -3.49 5.04
CA ALA A 73 -3.84 -3.70 5.15
C ALA A 73 -4.42 -3.04 6.41
N SER A 74 -3.66 -3.05 7.52
CA SER A 74 -4.07 -2.44 8.80
C SER A 74 -4.34 -0.92 8.74
N PHE A 75 -3.90 -0.23 7.70
CA PHE A 75 -4.16 1.20 7.50
C PHE A 75 -5.41 1.50 6.65
N THR A 76 -6.05 0.48 6.07
CA THR A 76 -7.20 0.65 5.15
C THR A 76 -8.55 0.55 5.86
N GLU A 77 -8.59 0.04 7.10
CA GLU A 77 -9.83 -0.09 7.88
C GLU A 77 -10.13 1.19 8.67
N ARG A 78 -10.85 2.14 8.06
CA ARG A 78 -11.85 2.98 8.73
C ARG A 78 -12.72 3.76 7.77
#